data_AF-A0A7C2BSW5-F1
#
_entry.id   AF-A0A7C2BSW5-F1
#
_cell.length_a   1.000
_cell.length_b   1.000
_cell.length_c   1.000
_cell.angle_alpha   90.00
_cell.angle_beta   90.00
_cell.angle_gamma   90.00
#
_symmetry.space_group_name_H-M   'P 1'
#
loop_
_entity.id
_entity.type
_entity.pdbx_description
1 polymer ?
#
loop_
_entity_poly.entity_id
_entity_poly.type
_entity_poly.pdbx_seq_one_letter_code
_entity_poly.pdbx_strand_id
1 'polypeptide(L)'
;MAKKLMYLAVISLLLGVVSQNVVWAARGANHKAFQERPIKLGTSGGNINDYGPDYCCSGTLGALVQDGAGVKYILGNNHVMARANAAILGEAINQPGQVDQDCGQTGAVADLSDFVEILFDANSINIVDAAIAEIRLGACKDNDDNSVDCVDTSGSILGIGQISSNTVSAVLNKEVQKSGRTTGLTFGSISDVDVSVVVSYSDECGGSATKVAHFVNQFLVRPGKFSSGGDSSSLIVEADGVDPNDGLPRAIGLLFAGSRRYTIANPIEVVLSQLGVTMVGGTAPAPEPDPEPEPGAGTISGTVTVKDSIDNFIEGVKIRVDSGQSGKTDAAGNYTVTGVPAGVHSAKASAKGFETLTITGINVVKAVTTKGINFALSTRAKGRKGAIEIAGKVKARHGKKLFEIPGVVGHGIGLSKNGRPVIHVYLEDDLPQARARIPAKLDGVSVRVLVTGSFEAF
;
A
#
# COMPACT_ATOMS: atom_id res chain seq x y z
N MET A 1 15.02 57.71 -49.28
CA MET A 1 16.24 58.41 -48.82
C MET A 1 17.27 57.36 -48.41
N ALA A 2 18.47 57.47 -48.98
CA ALA A 2 19.75 56.86 -48.58
C ALA A 2 19.93 56.71 -47.04
N LYS A 3 20.71 55.77 -46.45
CA LYS A 3 21.95 55.08 -46.88
C LYS A 3 22.34 53.97 -45.86
N LYS A 4 22.84 52.85 -46.42
CA LYS A 4 24.02 51.99 -46.07
C LYS A 4 24.25 51.48 -44.62
N LEU A 5 24.36 50.16 -44.39
CA LEU A 5 25.48 49.21 -44.63
C LEU A 5 26.67 49.35 -43.64
N MET A 6 26.92 48.36 -42.78
CA MET A 6 28.10 47.47 -42.83
C MET A 6 28.27 46.58 -41.59
N TYR A 7 28.69 45.35 -41.90
CA TYR A 7 29.17 44.24 -41.06
C TYR A 7 30.37 44.61 -40.17
N LEU A 8 30.47 43.97 -39.00
CA LEU A 8 31.75 43.47 -38.46
C LEU A 8 31.51 42.18 -37.67
N ALA A 9 32.26 41.13 -38.02
CA ALA A 9 32.33 39.85 -37.33
C ALA A 9 33.71 39.70 -36.70
N VAL A 10 33.81 39.36 -35.40
CA VAL A 10 34.98 38.69 -34.78
C VAL A 10 34.52 37.88 -33.54
N ILE A 11 34.40 36.57 -33.74
CA ILE A 11 35.04 35.43 -33.02
C ILE A 11 35.10 35.43 -31.47
N SER A 12 34.33 34.47 -30.91
CA SER A 12 34.61 33.47 -29.86
C SER A 12 35.36 33.81 -28.55
N LEU A 13 34.66 33.60 -27.42
CA LEU A 13 35.24 32.90 -26.26
C LEU A 13 34.17 32.04 -25.56
N LEU A 14 34.44 30.74 -25.47
CA LEU A 14 33.70 29.73 -24.72
C LEU A 14 33.66 30.08 -23.22
N LEU A 15 32.47 30.00 -22.61
CA LEU A 15 32.30 29.52 -21.24
C LEU A 15 31.01 28.70 -21.20
N GLY A 16 31.19 27.38 -21.27
CA GLY A 16 30.11 26.42 -21.10
C GLY A 16 29.61 26.45 -19.67
N VAL A 17 28.35 26.87 -19.50
CA VAL A 17 27.54 26.44 -18.37
C VAL A 17 26.48 25.53 -18.96
N VAL A 18 26.68 24.23 -18.76
CA VAL A 18 25.63 23.23 -18.97
C VAL A 18 24.57 23.52 -17.92
N SER A 19 23.60 24.38 -18.23
CA SER A 19 22.35 24.38 -17.50
C SER A 19 21.67 23.07 -17.87
N GLN A 20 21.78 22.09 -16.98
CA GLN A 20 20.90 20.94 -17.04
C GLN A 20 19.48 21.49 -17.08
N ASN A 21 18.80 21.24 -18.20
CA ASN A 21 17.38 21.44 -18.31
C ASN A 21 16.74 20.50 -17.31
N VAL A 22 16.55 20.99 -16.09
CA VAL A 22 15.53 20.47 -15.18
C VAL A 22 14.22 20.76 -15.92
N VAL A 23 13.77 19.74 -16.64
CA VAL A 23 12.40 19.69 -17.17
C VAL A 23 11.52 19.79 -15.94
N TRP A 24 10.95 20.97 -15.75
CA TRP A 24 9.87 21.20 -14.81
C TRP A 24 8.84 20.10 -15.01
N ALA A 25 8.51 19.40 -13.92
CA ALA A 25 7.47 18.37 -13.88
C ALA A 25 6.30 18.79 -14.76
N ALA A 26 6.01 17.97 -15.78
CA ALA A 26 4.89 18.19 -16.67
C ALA A 26 3.64 18.45 -15.84
N ARG A 27 2.81 19.40 -16.31
CA ARG A 27 1.41 19.57 -15.93
C ARG A 27 0.82 18.20 -15.57
N GLY A 28 0.27 18.06 -14.35
CA GLY A 28 -0.10 16.76 -13.79
C GLY A 28 -0.77 15.84 -14.81
N ALA A 29 -0.34 14.58 -14.87
CA ALA A 29 -0.81 13.64 -15.87
C ALA A 29 -2.35 13.60 -15.91
N ASN A 30 -2.94 13.57 -17.11
CA ASN A 30 -4.39 13.57 -17.23
C ASN A 30 -4.93 12.13 -17.05
N HIS A 31 -5.54 11.87 -15.89
CA HIS A 31 -6.05 10.54 -15.53
C HIS A 31 -7.40 10.22 -16.20
N LYS A 32 -7.98 11.17 -16.93
CA LYS A 32 -9.31 11.07 -17.58
C LYS A 32 -9.24 11.05 -19.10
N ALA A 33 -8.13 11.53 -19.68
CA ALA A 33 -7.97 11.59 -21.12
C ALA A 33 -7.85 10.22 -21.76
N PHE A 34 -8.24 10.15 -23.03
CA PHE A 34 -7.85 9.06 -23.91
C PHE A 34 -6.32 8.96 -23.91
N GLN A 35 -5.81 7.73 -23.73
CA GLN A 35 -4.40 7.43 -23.84
C GLN A 35 -4.13 6.75 -25.16
N GLU A 36 -3.04 7.17 -25.82
CA GLU A 36 -2.43 6.39 -26.89
C GLU A 36 -2.14 4.97 -26.38
N ARG A 37 -2.33 3.99 -27.25
CA ARG A 37 -2.14 2.58 -26.90
C ARG A 37 -0.64 2.23 -27.01
N PRO A 38 -0.10 1.40 -26.11
CA PRO A 38 -0.76 0.79 -24.94
C PRO A 38 -1.03 1.78 -23.80
N ILE A 39 -2.17 1.64 -23.11
CA ILE A 39 -2.51 2.49 -21.96
C ILE A 39 -1.66 2.17 -20.73
N LYS A 40 -1.48 3.16 -19.86
CA LYS A 40 -1.10 2.93 -18.47
C LYS A 40 -2.34 2.76 -17.60
N LEU A 41 -2.20 1.95 -16.54
CA LEU A 41 -3.22 1.78 -15.50
C LEU A 41 -3.15 2.94 -14.49
N GLY A 42 -4.08 2.98 -13.53
CA GLY A 42 -4.30 4.14 -12.65
C GLY A 42 -5.09 5.27 -13.31
N THR A 43 -5.78 4.99 -14.41
CA THR A 43 -6.58 5.98 -15.17
C THR A 43 -8.04 5.57 -15.28
N SER A 44 -8.88 6.49 -15.74
CA SER A 44 -10.30 6.26 -16.00
C SER A 44 -10.57 5.01 -16.83
N GLY A 45 -11.55 4.24 -16.39
CA GLY A 45 -12.13 3.13 -17.14
C GLY A 45 -13.27 2.46 -16.38
N GLY A 46 -13.95 1.55 -17.05
CA GLY A 46 -15.07 0.81 -16.46
C GLY A 46 -15.76 -0.07 -17.49
N ASN A 47 -16.83 -0.72 -17.07
CA ASN A 47 -17.67 -1.48 -17.98
C ASN A 47 -18.43 -0.55 -18.92
N ILE A 48 -18.46 -0.84 -20.23
CA ILE A 48 -19.15 -0.01 -21.24
C ILE A 48 -20.68 0.02 -21.11
N ASN A 49 -21.26 -0.93 -20.37
CA ASN A 49 -22.70 -1.07 -20.18
C ASN A 49 -23.18 -0.46 -18.86
N ASP A 50 -22.29 0.18 -18.10
CA ASP A 50 -22.64 0.78 -16.81
C ASP A 50 -23.17 2.22 -16.98
N TYR A 51 -24.36 2.32 -17.56
CA TYR A 51 -25.04 3.58 -17.83
C TYR A 51 -26.56 3.39 -17.92
N GLY A 52 -27.26 4.52 -17.78
CA GLY A 52 -28.70 4.63 -17.97
C GLY A 52 -29.06 5.88 -18.77
N PRO A 53 -30.36 6.22 -18.88
CA PRO A 53 -30.81 7.40 -19.62
C PRO A 53 -30.19 8.71 -19.11
N ASP A 54 -29.93 8.81 -17.81
CA ASP A 54 -29.52 10.05 -17.13
C ASP A 54 -28.16 9.95 -16.40
N TYR A 55 -27.44 8.82 -16.53
CA TYR A 55 -26.15 8.62 -15.87
C TYR A 55 -25.22 7.71 -16.67
N CYS A 56 -23.91 7.83 -16.44
CA CYS A 56 -22.95 6.80 -16.75
C CYS A 56 -21.91 6.68 -15.63
N CYS A 57 -21.28 5.52 -15.56
CA CYS A 57 -20.37 5.13 -14.50
C CYS A 57 -18.93 5.00 -15.02
N SER A 58 -17.99 5.39 -14.18
CA SER A 58 -16.55 5.19 -14.40
C SER A 58 -15.84 5.06 -13.08
N GLY A 59 -14.89 4.13 -13.02
CA GLY A 59 -13.91 4.07 -11.96
C GLY A 59 -12.50 4.29 -12.51
N THR A 60 -11.56 3.56 -11.91
CA THR A 60 -10.17 3.48 -12.34
C THR A 60 -9.88 2.09 -12.90
N LEU A 61 -8.96 1.96 -13.85
CA LEU A 61 -8.36 0.68 -14.21
C LEU A 61 -7.16 0.45 -13.29
N GLY A 62 -7.26 -0.54 -12.40
CA GLY A 62 -6.44 -0.60 -11.19
C GLY A 62 -4.99 -1.00 -11.42
N ALA A 63 -4.76 -2.30 -11.62
CA ALA A 63 -3.44 -2.89 -11.74
C ALA A 63 -3.44 -4.06 -12.70
N LEU A 64 -2.25 -4.46 -13.15
CA LEU A 64 -2.10 -5.62 -14.01
C LEU A 64 -1.81 -6.84 -13.15
N VAL A 65 -2.58 -7.91 -13.37
CA VAL A 65 -2.41 -9.20 -12.71
C VAL A 65 -2.36 -10.30 -13.76
N GLN A 66 -1.87 -11.47 -13.38
CA GLN A 66 -1.83 -12.64 -14.25
C GLN A 66 -2.20 -13.93 -13.53
N ASP A 67 -2.79 -14.87 -14.26
CA ASP A 67 -3.07 -16.21 -13.76
C ASP A 67 -1.82 -17.12 -13.82
N GLY A 68 -1.99 -18.40 -13.46
CA GLY A 68 -0.92 -19.40 -13.52
C GLY A 68 -0.48 -19.76 -14.95
N ALA A 69 -1.27 -19.45 -15.97
CA ALA A 69 -0.92 -19.64 -17.38
C ALA A 69 -0.20 -18.41 -17.99
N GLY A 70 -0.14 -17.30 -17.26
CA GLY A 70 0.43 -16.03 -17.72
C GLY A 70 -0.54 -15.17 -18.52
N VAL A 71 -1.83 -15.50 -18.54
CA VAL A 71 -2.88 -14.63 -19.10
C VAL A 71 -3.00 -13.40 -18.22
N LYS A 72 -3.08 -12.22 -18.85
CA LYS A 72 -3.02 -10.92 -18.15
C LYS A 72 -4.40 -10.28 -18.07
N TYR A 73 -4.69 -9.69 -16.93
CA TYR A 73 -5.95 -9.05 -16.63
C TYR A 73 -5.75 -7.68 -16.01
N ILE A 74 -6.68 -6.77 -16.29
CA ILE A 74 -6.88 -5.58 -15.47
C ILE A 74 -7.62 -6.01 -14.21
N LEU A 75 -7.03 -5.74 -13.05
CA LEU A 75 -7.66 -5.84 -11.75
C LEU A 75 -8.46 -4.56 -11.44
N GLY A 76 -9.69 -4.73 -10.94
CA GLY A 76 -10.53 -3.65 -10.45
C GLY A 76 -11.62 -4.16 -9.51
N ASN A 77 -12.59 -3.31 -9.18
CA ASN A 77 -13.73 -3.68 -8.35
C ASN A 77 -14.85 -4.33 -9.17
N ASN A 78 -15.63 -5.18 -8.51
CA ASN A 78 -16.87 -5.70 -9.07
C ASN A 78 -17.84 -4.55 -9.38
N HIS A 79 -18.02 -3.59 -8.48
CA HIS A 79 -18.97 -2.51 -8.76
C HIS A 79 -18.57 -1.59 -9.94
N VAL A 80 -17.29 -1.61 -10.37
CA VAL A 80 -16.81 -0.83 -11.53
C VAL A 80 -16.80 -1.64 -12.82
N MET A 81 -16.42 -2.92 -12.77
CA MET A 81 -16.24 -3.75 -13.97
C MET A 81 -17.35 -4.78 -14.18
N ALA A 82 -18.01 -5.20 -13.10
CA ALA A 82 -19.10 -6.17 -13.11
C ALA A 82 -20.47 -5.57 -12.75
N ARG A 83 -20.58 -4.23 -12.73
CA ARG A 83 -21.84 -3.49 -12.52
C ARG A 83 -22.59 -3.94 -11.27
N ALA A 84 -21.86 -4.13 -10.17
CA ALA A 84 -22.38 -4.63 -8.90
C ALA A 84 -23.17 -5.96 -9.07
N ASN A 85 -22.49 -6.96 -9.66
CA ASN A 85 -22.99 -8.28 -10.07
C ASN A 85 -23.93 -8.32 -11.28
N ALA A 86 -24.30 -7.19 -11.89
CA ALA A 86 -25.24 -7.18 -13.01
C ALA A 86 -24.61 -7.52 -14.37
N ALA A 87 -23.28 -7.55 -14.47
CA ALA A 87 -22.56 -7.85 -15.70
C ALA A 87 -22.57 -9.34 -16.06
N ILE A 88 -22.50 -9.60 -17.37
CA ILE A 88 -22.20 -10.90 -17.93
C ILE A 88 -20.72 -10.93 -18.31
N LEU A 89 -20.06 -12.09 -18.15
CA LEU A 89 -18.68 -12.26 -18.59
C LEU A 89 -18.54 -12.00 -20.10
N GLY A 90 -17.42 -11.41 -20.49
CA GLY A 90 -17.14 -10.95 -21.84
C GLY A 90 -17.60 -9.52 -22.15
N GLU A 91 -18.29 -8.84 -21.23
CA GLU A 91 -18.59 -7.41 -21.38
C GLU A 91 -17.30 -6.59 -21.47
N ALA A 92 -17.27 -5.63 -22.40
CA ALA A 92 -16.06 -4.86 -22.66
C ALA A 92 -15.76 -3.82 -21.56
N ILE A 93 -14.48 -3.64 -21.28
CA ILE A 93 -13.96 -2.61 -20.38
C ILE A 93 -13.23 -1.54 -21.20
N ASN A 94 -13.58 -0.27 -21.01
CA ASN A 94 -13.04 0.85 -21.79
C ASN A 94 -11.98 1.69 -21.07
N GLN A 95 -11.14 2.35 -21.87
CA GLN A 95 -10.30 3.48 -21.47
C GLN A 95 -10.41 4.56 -22.56
N PRO A 96 -10.85 5.79 -22.21
CA PRO A 96 -11.36 6.23 -20.91
C PRO A 96 -12.67 5.57 -20.49
N GLY A 97 -13.03 5.70 -19.21
CA GLY A 97 -14.35 5.31 -18.71
C GLY A 97 -15.44 6.23 -19.26
N GLN A 98 -16.69 5.75 -19.26
CA GLN A 98 -17.83 6.41 -19.88
C GLN A 98 -18.04 7.87 -19.46
N VAL A 99 -17.90 8.19 -18.17
CA VAL A 99 -18.04 9.57 -17.64
C VAL A 99 -17.07 10.56 -18.30
N ASP A 100 -15.91 10.10 -18.78
CA ASP A 100 -14.90 10.97 -19.40
C ASP A 100 -14.96 10.98 -20.94
N GLN A 101 -15.97 10.31 -21.52
CA GLN A 101 -16.23 10.32 -22.95
C GLN A 101 -17.72 10.59 -23.26
N ASP A 102 -18.39 11.39 -22.42
CA ASP A 102 -19.81 11.77 -22.57
C ASP A 102 -20.74 10.55 -22.74
N CYS A 103 -20.50 9.52 -21.92
CA CYS A 103 -21.19 8.22 -21.96
C CYS A 103 -20.99 7.44 -23.27
N GLY A 104 -19.93 7.76 -24.02
CA GLY A 104 -19.47 6.96 -25.15
C GLY A 104 -19.04 5.55 -24.75
N GLN A 105 -19.28 4.59 -25.64
CA GLN A 105 -19.01 3.16 -25.44
C GLN A 105 -17.83 2.68 -26.30
N THR A 106 -16.84 3.55 -26.52
CA THR A 106 -15.67 3.25 -27.36
C THR A 106 -14.42 3.01 -26.51
N GLY A 107 -13.34 2.58 -27.15
CA GLY A 107 -12.03 2.45 -26.50
C GLY A 107 -11.91 1.21 -25.61
N ALA A 108 -12.55 0.11 -25.97
CA ALA A 108 -12.42 -1.15 -25.26
C ALA A 108 -10.96 -1.66 -25.26
N VAL A 109 -10.46 -2.04 -24.09
CA VAL A 109 -9.07 -2.47 -23.83
C VAL A 109 -8.98 -3.86 -23.19
N ALA A 110 -10.07 -4.34 -22.62
CA ALA A 110 -10.18 -5.62 -21.95
C ALA A 110 -11.63 -6.14 -21.98
N ASP A 111 -11.82 -7.39 -21.63
CA ASP A 111 -13.13 -8.05 -21.55
C ASP A 111 -13.29 -8.71 -20.18
N LEU A 112 -14.40 -8.45 -19.48
CA LEU A 112 -14.67 -8.96 -18.14
C LEU A 112 -14.54 -10.49 -18.10
N SER A 113 -13.71 -11.04 -17.22
CA SER A 113 -13.39 -12.47 -17.19
C SER A 113 -13.88 -13.16 -15.93
N ASP A 114 -13.82 -12.48 -14.78
CA ASP A 114 -14.29 -13.02 -13.51
C ASP A 114 -14.57 -11.89 -12.51
N PHE A 115 -15.40 -12.18 -11.51
CA PHE A 115 -15.65 -11.30 -10.37
C PHE A 115 -16.10 -12.08 -9.15
N VAL A 116 -15.78 -11.54 -7.97
CA VAL A 116 -16.33 -12.06 -6.71
C VAL A 116 -17.70 -11.44 -6.49
N GLU A 117 -18.73 -12.26 -6.40
CA GLU A 117 -20.12 -11.81 -6.16
C GLU A 117 -20.23 -11.06 -4.82
N ILE A 118 -20.81 -9.86 -4.86
CA ILE A 118 -21.13 -9.08 -3.67
C ILE A 118 -22.49 -9.53 -3.12
N LEU A 119 -22.52 -10.00 -1.88
CA LEU A 119 -23.73 -10.40 -1.18
C LEU A 119 -24.36 -9.18 -0.49
N PHE A 120 -25.49 -8.71 -1.03
CA PHE A 120 -26.28 -7.59 -0.50
C PHE A 120 -27.35 -8.03 0.52
N ASP A 121 -26.95 -8.92 1.44
CA ASP A 121 -27.80 -9.43 2.51
C ASP A 121 -27.16 -9.14 3.87
N ALA A 122 -27.98 -8.72 4.85
CA ALA A 122 -27.51 -8.27 6.16
C ALA A 122 -26.84 -9.37 7.02
N ASN A 123 -27.09 -10.65 6.70
CA ASN A 123 -26.49 -11.79 7.39
C ASN A 123 -25.28 -12.36 6.64
N SER A 124 -25.03 -11.88 5.43
CA SER A 124 -23.95 -12.33 4.58
C SER A 124 -22.68 -11.52 4.83
N ILE A 125 -21.52 -12.15 4.63
CA ILE A 125 -20.21 -11.54 4.84
C ILE A 125 -19.48 -11.52 3.51
N ASN A 126 -19.04 -10.33 3.12
CA ASN A 126 -18.17 -10.11 1.98
C ASN A 126 -16.73 -9.94 2.45
N ILE A 127 -15.79 -10.44 1.65
CA ILE A 127 -14.36 -10.37 1.94
C ILE A 127 -13.62 -9.44 0.97
N VAL A 128 -14.09 -9.33 -0.27
CA VAL A 128 -13.54 -8.46 -1.31
C VAL A 128 -14.62 -7.92 -2.22
N ASP A 129 -14.39 -6.75 -2.81
CA ASP A 129 -15.13 -6.21 -3.94
C ASP A 129 -14.13 -6.17 -5.11
N ALA A 130 -14.13 -7.20 -5.95
CA ALA A 130 -13.07 -7.39 -6.94
C ALA A 130 -13.56 -8.10 -8.20
N ALA A 131 -12.94 -7.73 -9.31
CA ALA A 131 -13.13 -8.30 -10.63
C ALA A 131 -11.83 -8.25 -11.43
N ILE A 132 -11.76 -9.07 -12.48
CA ILE A 132 -10.68 -9.06 -13.47
C ILE A 132 -11.24 -9.05 -14.89
N ALA A 133 -10.55 -8.36 -15.79
CA ALA A 133 -10.88 -8.31 -17.21
C ALA A 133 -9.64 -8.60 -18.06
N GLU A 134 -9.70 -9.60 -18.92
CA GLU A 134 -8.61 -10.06 -19.77
C GLU A 134 -8.23 -8.97 -20.77
N ILE A 135 -6.94 -8.62 -20.82
CA ILE A 135 -6.49 -7.57 -21.73
C ILE A 135 -6.50 -8.05 -23.17
N ARG A 136 -6.91 -7.17 -24.09
CA ARG A 136 -6.88 -7.44 -25.53
C ARG A 136 -5.45 -7.25 -26.07
N LEU A 137 -4.65 -8.31 -26.07
CA LEU A 137 -3.29 -8.31 -26.63
C LEU A 137 -3.31 -8.23 -28.16
N GLY A 138 -2.51 -7.32 -28.73
CA GLY A 138 -2.43 -7.08 -30.17
C GLY A 138 -3.76 -6.78 -30.87
N ALA A 139 -4.83 -6.44 -30.16
CA ALA A 139 -6.14 -6.22 -30.78
C ALA A 139 -6.59 -4.76 -30.74
N CYS A 140 -5.81 -3.87 -30.13
CA CYS A 140 -6.06 -2.44 -30.20
C CYS A 140 -5.49 -1.88 -31.50
N LYS A 141 -6.28 -1.02 -32.14
CA LYS A 141 -5.80 -0.14 -33.21
C LYS A 141 -5.42 1.19 -32.59
N ASP A 142 -4.20 1.65 -32.85
CA ASP A 142 -3.90 3.07 -32.69
C ASP A 142 -4.43 3.86 -33.91
N ASN A 143 -4.15 5.17 -33.93
CA ASN A 143 -4.59 6.05 -35.02
C ASN A 143 -3.97 5.69 -36.39
N ASP A 144 -2.99 4.78 -36.44
CA ASP A 144 -2.23 4.41 -37.64
C ASP A 144 -2.55 2.97 -38.14
N ASP A 145 -3.64 2.34 -37.67
CA ASP A 145 -4.13 1.00 -38.05
C ASP A 145 -3.14 -0.16 -37.76
N ASN A 146 -2.12 0.10 -36.95
CA ASN A 146 -1.24 -0.96 -36.45
C ASN A 146 -1.87 -1.65 -35.24
N SER A 147 -1.86 -2.98 -35.28
CA SER A 147 -2.22 -3.84 -34.16
C SER A 147 -1.16 -3.66 -33.05
N VAL A 148 -1.59 -3.10 -31.92
CA VAL A 148 -0.78 -2.89 -30.72
C VAL A 148 -1.49 -3.49 -29.50
N ASP A 149 -0.73 -3.74 -28.44
CA ASP A 149 -1.31 -4.12 -27.16
C ASP A 149 -2.17 -2.98 -26.61
N CYS A 150 -3.34 -3.32 -26.06
CA CYS A 150 -4.23 -2.33 -25.48
C CYS A 150 -3.67 -1.72 -24.18
N VAL A 151 -2.90 -2.49 -23.41
CA VAL A 151 -2.46 -2.17 -22.05
C VAL A 151 -0.96 -2.42 -21.92
N ASP A 152 -0.25 -1.50 -21.24
CA ASP A 152 1.17 -1.65 -20.94
C ASP A 152 1.38 -2.85 -20.01
N THR A 153 2.14 -3.83 -20.49
CA THR A 153 2.30 -5.11 -19.79
C THR A 153 3.41 -5.12 -18.73
N SER A 154 4.06 -3.98 -18.47
CA SER A 154 5.11 -3.84 -17.44
C SER A 154 4.59 -3.85 -16.00
N GLY A 155 3.29 -3.61 -15.81
CA GLY A 155 2.69 -3.33 -14.50
C GLY A 155 2.81 -1.86 -14.07
N SER A 156 3.09 -0.95 -15.02
CA SER A 156 3.21 0.47 -14.71
C SER A 156 1.87 1.14 -14.42
N ILE A 157 1.83 1.92 -13.34
CA ILE A 157 0.69 2.75 -12.94
C ILE A 157 1.04 4.22 -13.18
N LEU A 158 0.14 4.98 -13.81
CA LEU A 158 0.35 6.39 -14.12
C LEU A 158 0.65 7.20 -12.86
N GLY A 159 1.77 7.94 -12.86
CA GLY A 159 2.20 8.74 -11.72
C GLY A 159 3.00 7.97 -10.65
N ILE A 160 2.95 6.63 -10.62
CA ILE A 160 3.72 5.80 -9.70
C ILE A 160 4.92 5.15 -10.41
N GLY A 161 4.73 4.69 -11.65
CA GLY A 161 5.71 3.89 -12.38
C GLY A 161 5.46 2.39 -12.24
N GLN A 162 6.48 1.59 -12.55
CA GLN A 162 6.41 0.13 -12.45
C GLN A 162 6.29 -0.31 -10.99
N ILE A 163 5.39 -1.24 -10.71
CA ILE A 163 5.24 -1.85 -9.37
C ILE A 163 6.02 -3.16 -9.27
N SER A 164 6.19 -3.66 -8.05
CA SER A 164 6.74 -5.00 -7.82
C SER A 164 5.69 -6.08 -8.07
N SER A 165 6.12 -7.25 -8.52
CA SER A 165 5.29 -8.47 -8.54
C SER A 165 5.01 -9.02 -7.13
N ASN A 166 5.70 -8.53 -6.10
CA ASN A 166 5.48 -8.93 -4.72
C ASN A 166 4.44 -8.05 -4.02
N THR A 167 3.74 -8.62 -3.05
CA THR A 167 2.80 -7.92 -2.17
C THR A 167 3.41 -7.64 -0.81
N VAL A 168 2.74 -6.78 -0.04
CA VAL A 168 3.00 -6.61 1.39
C VAL A 168 1.68 -6.39 2.11
N SER A 169 1.50 -7.08 3.25
CA SER A 169 0.26 -6.97 4.01
C SER A 169 0.01 -5.56 4.57
N ALA A 170 -1.25 -5.17 4.67
CA ALA A 170 -1.67 -3.92 5.28
C ALA A 170 -1.32 -3.88 6.78
N VAL A 171 -0.51 -2.90 7.19
CA VAL A 171 -0.12 -2.70 8.59
C VAL A 171 -0.32 -1.26 9.04
N LEU A 172 -0.69 -1.07 10.31
CA LEU A 172 -0.95 0.24 10.91
C LEU A 172 0.24 1.20 10.75
N ASN A 173 -0.08 2.44 10.34
CA ASN A 173 0.85 3.53 10.01
C ASN A 173 1.76 3.26 8.81
N LYS A 174 1.50 2.26 7.96
CA LYS A 174 2.20 2.16 6.68
C LYS A 174 1.80 3.34 5.82
N GLU A 175 2.78 4.09 5.33
CA GLU A 175 2.57 5.14 4.32
C GLU A 175 2.33 4.49 2.95
N VAL A 176 1.31 4.99 2.27
CA VAL A 176 0.76 4.41 1.04
C VAL A 176 0.48 5.50 0.02
N GLN A 177 0.49 5.11 -1.25
CA GLN A 177 0.10 5.95 -2.36
C GLN A 177 -0.83 5.18 -3.30
N LYS A 178 -1.60 5.92 -4.09
CA LYS A 178 -2.45 5.37 -5.16
C LYS A 178 -2.54 6.37 -6.29
N SER A 179 -2.83 5.87 -7.49
CA SER A 179 -3.19 6.70 -8.64
C SER A 179 -4.58 6.32 -9.12
N GLY A 180 -5.45 7.31 -9.30
CA GLY A 180 -6.85 7.11 -9.63
C GLY A 180 -7.42 8.20 -10.53
N ARG A 181 -8.53 7.87 -11.20
CA ARG A 181 -9.23 8.74 -12.16
C ARG A 181 -9.51 10.15 -11.61
N THR A 182 -10.01 10.25 -10.39
CA THR A 182 -10.60 11.49 -9.87
C THR A 182 -9.59 12.33 -9.14
N THR A 183 -8.84 11.72 -8.21
CA THR A 183 -7.89 12.47 -7.36
C THR A 183 -6.44 12.35 -7.83
N GLY A 184 -6.16 11.55 -8.86
CA GLY A 184 -4.82 11.34 -9.38
C GLY A 184 -3.90 10.63 -8.37
N LEU A 185 -2.61 10.97 -8.41
CA LEU A 185 -1.63 10.50 -7.43
C LEU A 185 -1.85 11.17 -6.08
N THR A 186 -2.13 10.37 -5.05
CA THR A 186 -2.27 10.84 -3.66
C THR A 186 -1.51 9.96 -2.69
N PHE A 187 -1.19 10.53 -1.53
CA PHE A 187 -0.46 9.88 -0.44
C PHE A 187 -1.31 9.85 0.84
N GLY A 188 -1.16 8.80 1.63
CA GLY A 188 -1.89 8.60 2.87
C GLY A 188 -1.21 7.55 3.76
N SER A 189 -1.88 7.19 4.84
CA SER A 189 -1.40 6.12 5.74
C SER A 189 -2.54 5.24 6.22
N ILE A 190 -2.22 3.96 6.44
CA ILE A 190 -3.16 2.98 6.98
C ILE A 190 -3.43 3.32 8.45
N SER A 191 -4.67 3.69 8.77
CA SER A 191 -5.06 4.08 10.13
C SER A 191 -5.62 2.92 10.96
N ASP A 192 -6.27 1.98 10.28
CA ASP A 192 -7.00 0.87 10.89
C ASP A 192 -6.84 -0.40 10.04
N VAL A 193 -6.77 -1.55 10.70
CA VAL A 193 -6.73 -2.89 10.09
C VAL A 193 -7.78 -3.79 10.75
N ASP A 194 -8.06 -4.95 10.16
CA ASP A 194 -9.12 -5.86 10.64
C ASP A 194 -10.45 -5.09 10.79
N VAL A 195 -10.80 -4.36 9.74
CA VAL A 195 -11.97 -3.50 9.70
C VAL A 195 -13.17 -4.32 9.23
N SER A 196 -14.26 -4.25 9.99
CA SER A 196 -15.57 -4.74 9.61
C SER A 196 -16.49 -3.55 9.45
N VAL A 197 -17.11 -3.40 8.29
CA VAL A 197 -17.89 -2.21 7.90
C VAL A 197 -19.13 -2.59 7.13
N VAL A 198 -20.14 -1.73 7.24
CA VAL A 198 -21.33 -1.73 6.40
C VAL A 198 -21.12 -0.68 5.32
N VAL A 199 -21.21 -1.09 4.06
CA VAL A 199 -20.99 -0.23 2.90
C VAL A 199 -22.27 -0.15 2.07
N SER A 200 -22.67 1.07 1.77
CA SER A 200 -23.80 1.37 0.91
C SER A 200 -23.38 1.36 -0.57
N TYR A 201 -24.24 0.83 -1.42
CA TYR A 201 -24.10 0.77 -2.87
C TYR A 201 -25.36 1.36 -3.53
N SER A 202 -25.18 2.00 -4.68
CA SER A 202 -26.26 2.46 -5.53
C SER A 202 -26.31 1.64 -6.83
N ASP A 203 -27.49 1.51 -7.42
CA ASP A 203 -27.65 0.93 -8.76
C ASP A 203 -27.21 1.89 -9.87
N GLU A 204 -27.03 3.16 -9.54
CA GLU A 204 -26.68 4.24 -10.47
C GLU A 204 -25.55 5.07 -9.86
N CYS A 205 -24.52 5.42 -10.63
CA CYS A 205 -23.44 6.25 -10.12
C CYS A 205 -23.92 7.65 -9.75
N GLY A 206 -23.61 8.08 -8.53
CA GLY A 206 -24.12 9.34 -7.97
C GLY A 206 -25.61 9.29 -7.58
N GLY A 207 -26.25 8.12 -7.69
CA GLY A 207 -27.61 7.87 -7.23
C GLY A 207 -27.69 7.65 -5.72
N SER A 208 -28.92 7.48 -5.22
CA SER A 208 -29.14 7.13 -3.81
C SER A 208 -28.77 5.67 -3.56
N ALA A 209 -28.23 5.38 -2.38
CA ALA A 209 -27.94 4.01 -1.98
C ALA A 209 -29.22 3.16 -1.96
N THR A 210 -29.20 2.04 -2.68
CA THR A 210 -30.31 1.08 -2.77
C THR A 210 -29.96 -0.26 -2.13
N LYS A 211 -28.66 -0.53 -1.94
CA LYS A 211 -28.14 -1.82 -1.45
C LYS A 211 -27.10 -1.59 -0.35
N VAL A 212 -26.95 -2.58 0.51
CA VAL A 212 -26.00 -2.56 1.62
C VAL A 212 -25.27 -3.90 1.69
N ALA A 213 -23.95 -3.86 1.87
CA ALA A 213 -23.11 -5.04 1.98
C ALA A 213 -22.19 -4.93 3.21
N HIS A 214 -22.05 -6.04 3.93
CA HIS A 214 -21.18 -6.14 5.10
C HIS A 214 -19.83 -6.72 4.66
N PHE A 215 -18.75 -5.98 4.92
CA PHE A 215 -17.38 -6.40 4.63
C PHE A 215 -16.59 -6.64 5.91
N VAL A 216 -15.70 -7.65 5.90
CA VAL A 216 -14.77 -7.94 7.00
C VAL A 216 -13.34 -8.05 6.50
N ASN A 217 -12.35 -7.90 7.39
CA ASN A 217 -10.94 -7.94 7.05
C ASN A 217 -10.51 -6.84 6.06
N GLN A 218 -11.08 -5.65 6.21
CA GLN A 218 -10.70 -4.48 5.42
C GLN A 218 -9.62 -3.66 6.14
N PHE A 219 -9.11 -2.61 5.50
CA PHE A 219 -8.29 -1.60 6.17
C PHE A 219 -8.73 -0.18 5.78
N LEU A 220 -8.49 0.78 6.68
CA LEU A 220 -8.78 2.19 6.44
C LEU A 220 -7.50 2.96 6.12
N VAL A 221 -7.59 3.88 5.16
CA VAL A 221 -6.55 4.85 4.82
C VAL A 221 -7.05 6.26 5.11
N ARG A 222 -6.15 7.09 5.64
CA ARG A 222 -6.37 8.52 5.89
C ARG A 222 -5.30 9.34 5.15
N PRO A 223 -5.49 10.65 4.93
CA PRO A 223 -6.70 11.45 5.23
C PRO A 223 -7.84 11.18 4.23
N GLY A 224 -9.04 11.69 4.50
CA GLY A 224 -10.20 11.52 3.60
C GLY A 224 -10.01 12.08 2.19
N LYS A 225 -9.04 12.98 1.98
CA LYS A 225 -8.63 13.44 0.64
C LYS A 225 -7.77 12.44 -0.14
N PHE A 226 -7.52 11.25 0.41
CA PHE A 226 -6.78 10.19 -0.26
C PHE A 226 -7.56 9.65 -1.47
N SER A 227 -8.90 9.67 -1.43
CA SER A 227 -9.73 9.24 -2.55
C SER A 227 -11.06 9.98 -2.61
N SER A 228 -11.74 9.84 -3.74
CA SER A 228 -13.10 10.34 -3.97
C SER A 228 -13.87 9.37 -4.90
N GLY A 229 -15.16 9.66 -5.11
CA GLY A 229 -15.99 9.05 -6.17
C GLY A 229 -15.22 8.85 -7.48
N GLY A 230 -15.24 7.63 -8.03
CA GLY A 230 -14.51 7.25 -9.25
C GLY A 230 -13.03 6.84 -9.08
N ASP A 231 -12.43 6.94 -7.88
CA ASP A 231 -11.12 6.32 -7.62
C ASP A 231 -11.22 4.82 -7.28
N SER A 232 -12.43 4.28 -7.18
CA SER A 232 -12.69 2.84 -7.08
C SER A 232 -11.86 2.07 -8.10
N SER A 233 -11.31 0.93 -7.67
CA SER A 233 -10.35 0.07 -8.35
C SER A 233 -8.89 0.55 -8.29
N SER A 234 -8.58 1.72 -7.75
CA SER A 234 -7.18 2.16 -7.63
C SER A 234 -6.38 1.20 -6.75
N LEU A 235 -5.22 0.73 -7.25
CA LEU A 235 -4.27 -0.02 -6.44
C LEU A 235 -3.59 0.90 -5.43
N ILE A 236 -3.58 0.46 -4.17
CA ILE A 236 -2.84 1.09 -3.08
C ILE A 236 -1.52 0.34 -2.92
N VAL A 237 -0.41 1.08 -3.01
CA VAL A 237 0.97 0.56 -2.92
C VAL A 237 1.77 1.29 -1.85
N GLU A 238 2.94 0.78 -1.51
CA GLU A 238 3.88 1.46 -0.62
C GLU A 238 4.27 2.86 -1.13
N ALA A 239 4.26 3.87 -0.25
CA ALA A 239 4.82 5.20 -0.54
C ALA A 239 6.23 5.40 0.03
N ASP A 240 6.54 4.75 1.16
CA ASP A 240 7.84 4.83 1.84
C ASP A 240 8.68 3.57 1.60
N GLY A 241 9.97 3.76 1.29
CA GLY A 241 10.97 2.69 1.35
C GLY A 241 11.31 2.00 0.02
N VAL A 242 11.08 2.66 -1.12
CA VAL A 242 11.85 2.34 -2.32
C VAL A 242 13.23 2.94 -2.08
N ASP A 243 14.14 2.19 -1.45
CA ASP A 243 15.56 2.52 -1.56
C ASP A 243 15.85 2.64 -3.07
N PRO A 244 16.53 3.69 -3.54
CA PRO A 244 16.97 3.77 -4.93
C PRO A 244 17.75 2.52 -5.41
N ASN A 245 18.18 1.65 -4.49
CA ASN A 245 18.80 0.35 -4.74
C ASN A 245 17.93 -0.90 -4.38
N ASP A 246 16.81 -0.80 -3.62
CA ASP A 246 16.06 -1.97 -3.05
C ASP A 246 14.62 -2.22 -3.58
N GLY A 247 14.17 -1.58 -4.67
CA GLY A 247 13.11 -2.16 -5.51
C GLY A 247 11.74 -1.47 -5.56
N LEU A 248 10.92 -1.94 -6.50
CA LEU A 248 9.66 -1.32 -6.93
C LEU A 248 8.57 -1.33 -5.84
N PRO A 249 7.62 -0.36 -5.81
CA PRO A 249 6.53 -0.32 -4.83
C PRO A 249 5.71 -1.62 -4.83
N ARG A 250 5.50 -2.23 -3.66
CA ARG A 250 4.67 -3.44 -3.52
C ARG A 250 3.21 -3.10 -3.31
N ALA A 251 2.33 -3.97 -3.81
CA ALA A 251 0.90 -3.84 -3.64
C ALA A 251 0.46 -4.12 -2.20
N ILE A 252 -0.52 -3.36 -1.71
CA ILE A 252 -1.09 -3.47 -0.35
C ILE A 252 -2.59 -3.75 -0.38
N GLY A 253 -3.33 -3.07 -1.25
CA GLY A 253 -4.78 -3.26 -1.33
C GLY A 253 -5.46 -2.65 -2.53
N LEU A 254 -6.73 -3.01 -2.69
CA LEU A 254 -7.62 -2.52 -3.72
C LEU A 254 -8.67 -1.60 -3.11
N LEU A 255 -8.67 -0.33 -3.52
CA LEU A 255 -9.65 0.66 -3.07
C LEU A 255 -11.04 0.30 -3.59
N PHE A 256 -12.06 0.28 -2.73
CA PHE A 256 -13.45 0.03 -3.16
C PHE A 256 -14.52 0.94 -2.56
N ALA A 257 -14.23 1.58 -1.41
CA ALA A 257 -15.23 2.39 -0.71
C ALA A 257 -14.57 3.51 0.09
N GLY A 258 -15.37 4.39 0.67
CA GLY A 258 -14.88 5.39 1.61
C GLY A 258 -15.96 6.23 2.25
N SER A 259 -15.51 7.24 2.98
CA SER A 259 -16.32 8.33 3.53
C SER A 259 -15.55 9.64 3.38
N ARG A 260 -16.14 10.75 3.84
CA ARG A 260 -15.46 12.05 3.87
C ARG A 260 -14.14 12.07 4.66
N ARG A 261 -13.87 11.04 5.47
CA ARG A 261 -12.72 10.99 6.38
C ARG A 261 -11.72 9.88 6.10
N TYR A 262 -12.17 8.80 5.46
CA TYR A 262 -11.38 7.58 5.28
C TYR A 262 -11.68 6.92 3.95
N THR A 263 -10.68 6.27 3.40
CA THR A 263 -10.81 5.33 2.29
C THR A 263 -10.81 3.91 2.86
N ILE A 264 -11.60 3.01 2.30
CA ILE A 264 -11.62 1.58 2.62
C ILE A 264 -11.05 0.79 1.46
N ALA A 265 -10.21 -0.18 1.78
CA ALA A 265 -9.62 -1.06 0.79
C ALA A 265 -9.60 -2.52 1.24
N ASN A 266 -9.72 -3.41 0.25
CA ASN A 266 -9.52 -4.84 0.40
C ASN A 266 -8.02 -5.15 0.48
N PRO A 267 -7.54 -6.01 1.40
CA PRO A 267 -6.15 -6.47 1.39
C PRO A 267 -5.83 -7.18 0.07
N ILE A 268 -4.75 -6.80 -0.59
CA ILE A 268 -4.45 -7.29 -1.94
C ILE A 268 -4.25 -8.81 -1.97
N GLU A 269 -3.65 -9.38 -0.93
CA GLU A 269 -3.39 -10.82 -0.83
C GLU A 269 -4.70 -11.63 -0.84
N VAL A 270 -5.77 -11.08 -0.25
CA VAL A 270 -7.10 -11.71 -0.26
C VAL A 270 -7.73 -11.60 -1.64
N VAL A 271 -7.65 -10.42 -2.28
CA VAL A 271 -8.15 -10.18 -3.64
C VAL A 271 -7.51 -11.15 -4.64
N LEU A 272 -6.19 -11.22 -4.65
CA LEU A 272 -5.42 -12.11 -5.52
C LEU A 272 -5.77 -13.58 -5.29
N SER A 273 -5.92 -13.99 -4.02
CA SER A 273 -6.31 -15.36 -3.69
C SER A 273 -7.73 -15.71 -4.12
N GLN A 274 -8.68 -14.79 -4.03
CA GLN A 274 -10.07 -15.04 -4.45
C GLN A 274 -10.20 -15.18 -5.96
N LEU A 275 -9.36 -14.45 -6.71
CA LEU A 275 -9.38 -14.43 -8.17
C LEU A 275 -8.36 -15.39 -8.81
N GLY A 276 -7.50 -16.05 -8.02
CA GLY A 276 -6.51 -17.00 -8.52
C GLY A 276 -5.38 -16.38 -9.35
N VAL A 277 -5.01 -15.13 -9.06
CA VAL A 277 -4.04 -14.33 -9.85
C VAL A 277 -2.87 -13.81 -9.00
N THR A 278 -1.83 -13.31 -9.66
CA THR A 278 -0.64 -12.69 -9.05
C THR A 278 -0.34 -11.33 -9.67
N MET A 279 0.38 -10.46 -8.96
CA MET A 279 0.73 -9.13 -9.48
C MET A 279 1.74 -9.24 -10.64
N VAL A 280 1.55 -8.43 -11.67
CA VAL A 280 2.57 -8.20 -12.71
C VAL A 280 3.43 -7.00 -12.30
N GLY A 281 4.76 -7.16 -12.35
CA GLY A 281 5.72 -6.13 -11.96
C GLY A 281 7.17 -6.63 -11.99
N GLY A 282 8.13 -5.80 -11.58
CA GLY A 282 9.55 -6.18 -11.53
C GLY A 282 10.03 -6.81 -10.21
N THR A 283 11.25 -7.37 -10.23
CA THR A 283 11.94 -8.04 -9.11
C THR A 283 13.26 -7.31 -8.77
N ALA A 284 13.70 -7.31 -7.50
CA ALA A 284 14.91 -6.58 -7.03
C ALA A 284 16.22 -7.41 -7.13
N PRO A 285 17.43 -6.79 -7.26
CA PRO A 285 18.74 -7.48 -7.28
C PRO A 285 19.39 -7.71 -5.88
N ALA A 286 20.44 -8.54 -5.76
CA ALA A 286 21.07 -9.00 -4.49
C ALA A 286 22.38 -8.25 -4.06
N PRO A 287 22.81 -8.23 -2.76
CA PRO A 287 23.96 -7.42 -2.25
C PRO A 287 25.34 -8.14 -2.07
N GLU A 288 26.48 -7.41 -1.94
CA GLU A 288 27.93 -7.87 -1.85
C GLU A 288 28.68 -7.59 -0.49
N PRO A 289 29.88 -8.19 -0.15
CA PRO A 289 30.52 -8.17 1.21
C PRO A 289 31.88 -7.39 1.43
N ASP A 290 32.30 -7.16 2.71
CA ASP A 290 33.35 -6.21 3.25
C ASP A 290 34.60 -6.82 4.04
N PRO A 291 35.71 -6.07 4.37
CA PRO A 291 37.01 -6.57 4.95
C PRO A 291 37.46 -6.15 6.41
N GLU A 292 38.56 -6.73 6.99
CA GLU A 292 38.94 -6.86 8.46
C GLU A 292 40.23 -6.08 9.02
N PRO A 293 40.45 -5.84 10.37
CA PRO A 293 41.53 -4.95 10.95
C PRO A 293 42.53 -5.48 12.10
N GLU A 294 43.50 -4.62 12.55
CA GLU A 294 44.84 -4.75 13.29
C GLU A 294 44.95 -4.68 14.89
N PRO A 295 46.15 -4.91 15.55
CA PRO A 295 46.30 -5.31 16.98
C PRO A 295 46.84 -4.26 18.00
N GLY A 296 46.35 -4.34 19.25
CA GLY A 296 46.83 -3.55 20.41
C GLY A 296 45.91 -3.59 21.63
N ALA A 297 44.68 -4.06 21.44
CA ALA A 297 43.68 -4.29 22.47
C ALA A 297 43.11 -5.71 22.36
N GLY A 298 42.28 -6.10 23.33
CA GLY A 298 41.44 -7.27 23.17
C GLY A 298 40.28 -6.97 22.22
N THR A 299 39.66 -8.04 21.73
CA THR A 299 38.50 -7.96 20.86
C THR A 299 37.33 -8.65 21.54
N ILE A 300 36.14 -8.07 21.52
CA ILE A 300 34.90 -8.79 21.88
C ILE A 300 34.20 -9.14 20.57
N SER A 301 33.77 -10.40 20.42
CA SER A 301 32.93 -10.79 19.30
C SER A 301 31.81 -11.73 19.71
N GLY A 302 30.77 -11.74 18.90
CA GLY A 302 29.59 -12.57 19.07
C GLY A 302 28.56 -12.22 18.01
N THR A 303 27.37 -12.77 18.20
CA THR A 303 26.24 -12.52 17.28
C THR A 303 25.14 -11.73 17.96
N VAL A 304 24.39 -10.97 17.17
CA VAL A 304 23.09 -10.46 17.58
C VAL A 304 22.01 -11.11 16.72
N THR A 305 21.09 -11.79 17.39
CA THR A 305 19.93 -12.43 16.77
C THR A 305 18.65 -11.79 17.27
N VAL A 306 17.56 -12.06 16.55
CA VAL A 306 16.22 -11.81 17.04
C VAL A 306 15.84 -12.88 18.06
N LYS A 307 15.32 -12.49 19.22
CA LYS A 307 14.82 -13.41 20.24
C LYS A 307 13.75 -14.34 19.65
N ASP A 308 13.91 -15.65 19.90
CA ASP A 308 13.12 -16.77 19.36
C ASP A 308 13.35 -17.07 17.87
N SER A 309 14.45 -16.58 17.29
CA SER A 309 14.89 -16.96 15.95
C SER A 309 16.43 -16.97 15.90
N ILE A 310 16.99 -18.17 16.08
CA ILE A 310 18.44 -18.38 16.16
C ILE A 310 19.18 -17.99 14.87
N ASP A 311 18.51 -17.97 13.71
CA ASP A 311 19.10 -17.67 12.40
C ASP A 311 18.71 -16.30 11.82
N ASN A 312 17.97 -15.48 12.58
CA ASN A 312 17.63 -14.11 12.15
C ASN A 312 18.60 -13.13 12.80
N PHE A 313 19.70 -12.93 12.09
CA PHE A 313 20.70 -11.95 12.41
C PHE A 313 20.20 -10.53 12.18
N ILE A 314 20.69 -9.59 12.99
CA ILE A 314 20.31 -8.18 12.87
C ILE A 314 21.55 -7.39 12.46
N GLU A 315 21.57 -6.79 11.29
CA GLU A 315 22.64 -5.89 10.83
C GLU A 315 22.55 -4.51 11.50
N GLY A 316 23.71 -3.86 11.67
CA GLY A 316 23.79 -2.48 12.12
C GLY A 316 23.47 -2.26 13.60
N VAL A 317 23.28 -3.32 14.39
CA VAL A 317 23.07 -3.24 15.84
C VAL A 317 24.32 -2.67 16.48
N LYS A 318 24.19 -1.51 17.13
CA LYS A 318 25.29 -0.89 17.83
C LYS A 318 25.54 -1.62 19.15
N ILE A 319 26.72 -2.25 19.26
CA ILE A 319 27.25 -2.81 20.50
C ILE A 319 28.19 -1.79 21.11
N ARG A 320 27.91 -1.36 22.35
CA ARG A 320 28.77 -0.42 23.08
C ARG A 320 29.25 -1.05 24.38
N VAL A 321 30.56 -1.04 24.58
CA VAL A 321 31.23 -1.46 25.81
C VAL A 321 31.30 -0.27 26.78
N ASP A 322 31.22 -0.54 28.08
CA ASP A 322 31.30 0.50 29.13
C ASP A 322 32.62 1.30 29.10
N SER A 323 33.72 0.71 28.64
CA SER A 323 35.01 1.37 28.40
C SER A 323 35.02 2.35 27.23
N GLY A 324 33.91 2.44 26.47
CA GLY A 324 33.67 3.46 25.44
C GLY A 324 33.74 2.96 24.00
N GLN A 325 34.36 1.82 23.75
CA GLN A 325 34.47 1.19 22.43
C GLN A 325 33.11 0.72 21.93
N SER A 326 32.93 0.71 20.61
CA SER A 326 31.71 0.20 20.00
C SER A 326 31.97 -0.43 18.64
N GLY A 327 31.15 -1.41 18.30
CA GLY A 327 31.08 -2.02 16.97
C GLY A 327 29.62 -2.06 16.50
N LYS A 328 29.44 -2.48 15.25
CA LYS A 328 28.12 -2.81 14.71
C LYS A 328 28.13 -4.25 14.23
N THR A 329 26.96 -4.85 14.17
CA THR A 329 26.78 -6.13 13.50
C THR A 329 26.80 -5.98 11.98
N ASP A 330 27.38 -6.97 11.30
CA ASP A 330 27.28 -7.17 9.85
C ASP A 330 25.93 -7.83 9.45
N ALA A 331 25.73 -8.10 8.16
CA ALA A 331 24.55 -8.78 7.63
C ALA A 331 24.31 -10.18 8.21
N ALA A 332 25.38 -10.86 8.64
CA ALA A 332 25.31 -12.15 9.33
C ALA A 332 25.20 -11.98 10.86
N GLY A 333 24.93 -10.77 11.35
CA GLY A 333 24.69 -10.46 12.76
C GLY A 333 25.93 -10.59 13.61
N ASN A 334 27.09 -10.84 13.02
CA ASN A 334 28.35 -10.91 13.72
C ASN A 334 28.79 -9.49 14.01
N TYR A 335 29.25 -9.25 15.22
CA TYR A 335 29.93 -8.00 15.52
C TYR A 335 31.31 -8.30 16.08
N THR A 336 32.17 -7.32 15.86
CA THR A 336 33.50 -7.28 16.46
C THR A 336 33.69 -5.89 17.05
N VAL A 337 34.04 -5.83 18.34
CA VAL A 337 34.51 -4.61 18.99
C VAL A 337 35.98 -4.79 19.30
N THR A 338 36.84 -4.19 18.47
CA THR A 338 38.28 -4.13 18.70
C THR A 338 38.60 -2.97 19.64
N GLY A 339 39.84 -2.89 20.12
CA GLY A 339 40.25 -1.74 20.93
C GLY A 339 39.86 -1.84 22.42
N VAL A 340 39.34 -2.98 22.90
CA VAL A 340 38.83 -3.11 24.28
C VAL A 340 39.98 -3.37 25.28
N PRO A 341 40.12 -2.57 26.36
CA PRO A 341 41.14 -2.78 27.40
C PRO A 341 40.97 -4.14 28.08
N ALA A 342 42.07 -4.69 28.60
CA ALA A 342 42.00 -5.91 29.39
C ALA A 342 41.34 -5.64 30.74
N GLY A 343 40.40 -6.49 31.15
CA GLY A 343 39.60 -6.30 32.37
C GLY A 343 38.18 -6.88 32.26
N VAL A 344 37.38 -6.71 33.31
CA VAL A 344 35.97 -7.13 33.33
C VAL A 344 35.08 -5.97 32.89
N HIS A 345 34.24 -6.21 31.90
CA HIS A 345 33.42 -5.19 31.23
C HIS A 345 31.94 -5.61 31.14
N SER A 346 31.11 -4.64 30.77
CA SER A 346 29.74 -4.83 30.32
C SER A 346 29.55 -4.32 28.88
N ALA A 347 28.67 -4.97 28.13
CA ALA A 347 28.35 -4.60 26.76
C ALA A 347 26.83 -4.47 26.58
N LYS A 348 26.41 -3.42 25.86
CA LYS A 348 25.02 -3.10 25.57
C LYS A 348 24.75 -3.13 24.08
N ALA A 349 23.74 -3.91 23.67
CA ALA A 349 23.22 -3.95 22.31
C ALA A 349 22.03 -2.99 22.15
N SER A 350 22.05 -2.20 21.08
CA SER A 350 20.99 -1.24 20.78
C SER A 350 20.77 -1.08 19.28
N ALA A 351 19.51 -1.19 18.86
CA ALA A 351 19.06 -0.96 17.49
C ALA A 351 17.67 -0.30 17.50
N LYS A 352 17.40 0.52 16.49
CA LYS A 352 16.07 1.10 16.28
C LYS A 352 15.06 -0.03 16.05
N GLY A 353 13.92 0.02 16.71
CA GLY A 353 12.87 -1.00 16.57
C GLY A 353 13.02 -2.22 17.47
N PHE A 354 14.08 -2.30 18.29
CA PHE A 354 14.33 -3.40 19.24
C PHE A 354 14.36 -2.89 20.69
N GLU A 355 14.16 -3.79 21.64
CA GLU A 355 14.45 -3.54 23.06
C GLU A 355 15.96 -3.66 23.30
N THR A 356 16.54 -2.79 24.13
CA THR A 356 17.99 -2.85 24.42
C THR A 356 18.29 -3.94 25.43
N LEU A 357 19.40 -4.66 25.24
CA LEU A 357 19.86 -5.72 26.16
C LEU A 357 21.30 -5.43 26.61
N THR A 358 21.61 -5.72 27.87
CA THR A 358 22.96 -5.53 28.45
C THR A 358 23.45 -6.84 29.06
N ILE A 359 24.69 -7.22 28.76
CA ILE A 359 25.39 -8.37 29.34
C ILE A 359 26.55 -7.83 30.19
N THR A 360 26.70 -8.37 31.40
CA THR A 360 27.74 -7.96 32.37
C THR A 360 28.73 -9.11 32.61
N GLY A 361 29.92 -8.79 33.13
CA GLY A 361 30.91 -9.80 33.55
C GLY A 361 31.77 -10.37 32.41
N ILE A 362 31.98 -9.61 31.33
CA ILE A 362 32.77 -10.04 30.17
C ILE A 362 34.26 -9.84 30.49
N ASN A 363 35.03 -10.92 30.60
CA ASN A 363 36.46 -10.86 30.89
C ASN A 363 37.29 -10.73 29.59
N VAL A 364 37.91 -9.58 29.35
CA VAL A 364 38.68 -9.26 28.14
C VAL A 364 40.18 -9.40 28.41
N VAL A 365 40.89 -10.10 27.52
CA VAL A 365 42.34 -10.33 27.60
C VAL A 365 43.05 -9.64 26.43
N LYS A 366 44.24 -9.08 26.69
CA LYS A 366 45.05 -8.36 25.68
C LYS A 366 45.38 -9.26 24.49
N ALA A 367 45.20 -8.73 23.27
CA ALA A 367 45.48 -9.42 22.01
C ALA A 367 44.72 -10.76 21.82
N VAL A 368 43.63 -10.95 22.56
CA VAL A 368 42.75 -12.11 22.48
C VAL A 368 41.35 -11.67 22.10
N THR A 369 40.69 -12.46 21.27
CA THR A 369 39.27 -12.31 20.98
C THR A 369 38.44 -13.09 22.00
N THR A 370 37.67 -12.36 22.81
CA THR A 370 36.65 -12.91 23.72
C THR A 370 35.39 -13.18 22.90
N LYS A 371 35.21 -14.44 22.50
CA LYS A 371 34.12 -14.90 21.62
C LYS A 371 32.88 -15.32 22.42
N GLY A 372 31.74 -15.41 21.74
CA GLY A 372 30.51 -16.00 22.26
C GLY A 372 29.64 -15.07 23.08
N ILE A 373 29.88 -13.76 23.01
CA ILE A 373 29.03 -12.75 23.67
C ILE A 373 27.83 -12.47 22.77
N ASN A 374 26.79 -13.29 22.89
CA ASN A 374 25.64 -13.24 21.97
C ASN A 374 24.45 -12.49 22.59
N PHE A 375 23.82 -11.61 21.82
CA PHE A 375 22.60 -10.90 22.21
C PHE A 375 21.39 -11.44 21.44
N ALA A 376 20.28 -11.69 22.13
CA ALA A 376 19.00 -12.03 21.51
C ALA A 376 17.98 -10.90 21.75
N LEU A 377 17.78 -10.02 20.77
CA LEU A 377 16.93 -8.83 20.91
C LEU A 377 15.47 -9.10 20.51
N SER A 378 14.52 -8.63 21.31
CA SER A 378 13.08 -8.60 20.96
C SER A 378 12.76 -7.40 20.07
N THR A 379 11.99 -7.59 18.99
CA THR A 379 11.44 -6.46 18.23
C THR A 379 10.31 -5.80 19.04
N ARG A 380 10.26 -4.46 19.04
CA ARG A 380 9.09 -3.72 19.55
C ARG A 380 7.83 -4.03 18.72
N ALA A 381 8.00 -4.39 17.46
CA ALA A 381 6.93 -4.80 16.55
C ALA A 381 6.25 -6.12 16.97
N LYS A 382 6.97 -7.11 17.52
CA LYS A 382 6.40 -8.40 17.96
C LYS A 382 5.45 -8.23 19.16
N GLY A 383 5.81 -7.39 20.14
CA GLY A 383 4.91 -7.04 21.25
C GLY A 383 3.66 -6.30 20.79
N ARG A 384 3.78 -5.40 19.80
CA ARG A 384 2.65 -4.70 19.19
C ARG A 384 1.78 -5.63 18.33
N LYS A 385 2.37 -6.54 17.56
CA LYS A 385 1.65 -7.55 16.76
C LYS A 385 0.80 -8.46 17.64
N GLY A 386 1.35 -8.94 18.75
CA GLY A 386 0.57 -9.72 19.74
C GLY A 386 -0.58 -8.93 20.35
N ALA A 387 -0.38 -7.65 20.67
CA ALA A 387 -1.45 -6.79 21.18
C ALA A 387 -2.55 -6.48 20.12
N ILE A 388 -2.18 -6.34 18.85
CA ILE A 388 -3.13 -6.20 17.74
C ILE A 388 -3.96 -7.48 17.59
N GLU A 389 -3.33 -8.65 17.65
CA GLU A 389 -4.02 -9.94 17.56
C GLU A 389 -5.01 -10.14 18.71
N ILE A 390 -4.62 -9.80 19.95
CA ILE A 390 -5.51 -9.83 21.11
C ILE A 390 -6.70 -8.88 20.89
N ALA A 391 -6.45 -7.65 20.45
CA ALA A 391 -7.50 -6.69 20.18
C ALA A 391 -8.46 -7.17 19.07
N GLY A 392 -7.94 -7.78 18.01
CA GLY A 392 -8.73 -8.40 16.94
C GLY A 392 -9.64 -9.52 17.45
N LYS A 393 -9.12 -10.43 18.29
CA LYS A 393 -9.93 -11.51 18.91
C LYS A 393 -11.06 -10.95 19.79
N VAL A 394 -10.78 -9.89 20.56
CA VAL A 394 -11.80 -9.22 21.38
C VAL A 394 -12.84 -8.53 20.50
N LYS A 395 -12.41 -7.78 19.48
CA LYS A 395 -13.30 -7.15 18.51
C LYS A 395 -14.22 -8.18 17.85
N ALA A 396 -13.67 -9.28 17.35
CA ALA A 396 -14.46 -10.34 16.70
C ALA A 396 -15.54 -10.92 17.62
N ARG A 397 -15.25 -11.12 18.90
CA ARG A 397 -16.21 -11.65 19.89
C ARG A 397 -17.39 -10.69 20.13
N HIS A 398 -17.15 -9.39 20.07
CA HIS A 398 -18.14 -8.35 20.37
C HIS A 398 -18.75 -7.69 19.13
N GLY A 399 -18.25 -7.99 17.93
CA GLY A 399 -18.58 -7.28 16.70
C GLY A 399 -20.07 -7.25 16.37
N LYS A 400 -20.75 -8.40 16.46
CA LYS A 400 -22.21 -8.47 16.23
C LYS A 400 -22.99 -7.53 17.14
N LYS A 401 -22.67 -7.50 18.44
CA LYS A 401 -23.32 -6.61 19.42
C LYS A 401 -23.01 -5.14 19.17
N LEU A 402 -21.83 -4.82 18.62
CA LEU A 402 -21.49 -3.45 18.26
C LEU A 402 -22.37 -2.97 17.08
N PHE A 403 -22.60 -3.81 16.08
CA PHE A 403 -23.51 -3.49 14.97
C PHE A 403 -24.99 -3.36 15.38
N GLU A 404 -25.41 -4.00 16.47
CA GLU A 404 -26.75 -3.83 17.04
C GLU A 404 -26.97 -2.43 17.67
N ILE A 405 -25.92 -1.64 17.86
CA ILE A 405 -26.02 -0.26 18.38
C ILE A 405 -26.40 0.68 17.23
N PRO A 406 -27.54 1.41 17.31
CA PRO A 406 -27.94 2.33 16.25
C PRO A 406 -26.88 3.39 15.94
N GLY A 407 -26.59 3.59 14.65
CA GLY A 407 -25.60 4.54 14.15
C GLY A 407 -24.16 3.99 14.06
N VAL A 408 -23.91 2.75 14.50
CA VAL A 408 -22.62 2.08 14.27
C VAL A 408 -22.57 1.53 12.85
N VAL A 409 -21.59 2.01 12.07
CA VAL A 409 -21.36 1.61 10.67
C VAL A 409 -20.14 0.71 10.52
N GLY A 410 -19.42 0.44 11.61
CA GLY A 410 -18.33 -0.51 11.60
C GLY A 410 -17.46 -0.48 12.85
N HIS A 411 -16.45 -1.33 12.83
CA HIS A 411 -15.42 -1.39 13.86
C HIS A 411 -14.11 -1.98 13.31
N GLY A 412 -12.98 -1.59 13.87
CA GLY A 412 -11.66 -2.08 13.44
C GLY A 412 -10.60 -1.93 14.52
N ILE A 413 -9.36 -2.28 14.19
CA ILE A 413 -8.22 -2.14 15.09
C ILE A 413 -7.36 -0.98 14.62
N GLY A 414 -7.26 0.06 15.46
CA GLY A 414 -6.43 1.22 15.22
C GLY A 414 -5.47 1.46 16.38
N LEU A 415 -4.95 2.69 16.46
CA LEU A 415 -4.08 3.11 17.56
C LEU A 415 -4.68 4.25 18.37
N SER A 416 -4.46 4.16 19.68
CA SER A 416 -4.57 5.31 20.58
C SER A 416 -3.53 6.38 20.24
N LYS A 417 -3.71 7.60 20.80
CA LYS A 417 -2.73 8.69 20.70
C LYS A 417 -1.32 8.29 21.18
N ASN A 418 -1.23 7.31 22.07
CA ASN A 418 0.03 6.82 22.63
C ASN A 418 0.58 5.60 21.87
N GLY A 419 0.03 5.26 20.70
CA GLY A 419 0.50 4.15 19.86
C GLY A 419 0.13 2.75 20.35
N ARG A 420 -0.76 2.62 21.34
CA ARG A 420 -1.29 1.33 21.79
C ARG A 420 -2.46 0.87 20.90
N PRO A 421 -2.54 -0.42 20.52
CA PRO A 421 -3.70 -0.97 19.83
C PRO A 421 -4.99 -0.77 20.62
N VAL A 422 -6.05 -0.37 19.93
CA VAL A 422 -7.38 -0.15 20.48
C VAL A 422 -8.44 -0.59 19.47
N ILE A 423 -9.64 -0.89 19.97
CA ILE A 423 -10.79 -1.13 19.11
C ILE A 423 -11.38 0.23 18.73
N HIS A 424 -11.41 0.54 17.46
CA HIS A 424 -12.17 1.67 16.94
C HIS A 424 -13.60 1.23 16.63
N VAL A 425 -14.58 2.04 17.03
CA VAL A 425 -15.99 1.90 16.64
C VAL A 425 -16.35 3.12 15.81
N TYR A 426 -16.86 2.89 14.61
CA TYR A 426 -17.19 3.91 13.63
C TYR A 426 -18.66 4.25 13.72
N LEU A 427 -18.96 5.53 13.93
CA LEU A 427 -20.31 6.07 13.92
C LEU A 427 -20.56 6.87 12.65
N GLU A 428 -21.75 6.71 12.09
CA GLU A 428 -22.24 7.54 11.00
C GLU A 428 -22.25 9.01 11.43
N ASP A 429 -22.96 9.32 12.51
CA ASP A 429 -23.10 10.66 13.07
C ASP A 429 -22.68 10.73 14.53
N ASP A 430 -22.49 11.95 15.03
CA ASP A 430 -22.14 12.19 16.43
C ASP A 430 -23.37 12.06 17.35
N LEU A 431 -23.86 10.83 17.51
CA LEU A 431 -25.09 10.53 18.26
C LEU A 431 -24.78 10.23 19.75
N PRO A 432 -25.26 11.07 20.71
CA PRO A 432 -25.02 10.84 22.14
C PRO A 432 -25.56 9.50 22.63
N GLN A 433 -26.73 9.08 22.15
CA GLN A 433 -27.32 7.78 22.51
C GLN A 433 -26.45 6.59 22.07
N ALA A 434 -25.79 6.67 20.91
CA ALA A 434 -24.91 5.62 20.43
C ALA A 434 -23.63 5.57 21.30
N ARG A 435 -23.03 6.73 21.59
CA ARG A 435 -21.86 6.83 22.46
C ARG A 435 -22.10 6.28 23.86
N ALA A 436 -23.28 6.53 24.43
CA ALA A 436 -23.64 6.02 25.75
C ALA A 436 -23.75 4.49 25.80
N ARG A 437 -24.07 3.85 24.67
CA ARG A 437 -24.18 2.39 24.54
C ARG A 437 -22.86 1.70 24.22
N ILE A 438 -21.86 2.43 23.69
CA ILE A 438 -20.55 1.88 23.36
C ILE A 438 -19.67 1.86 24.64
N PRO A 439 -19.24 0.68 25.10
CA PRO A 439 -18.42 0.59 26.31
C PRO A 439 -17.02 1.16 26.07
N ALA A 440 -16.43 1.79 27.08
CA ALA A 440 -15.06 2.32 26.99
C ALA A 440 -13.97 1.24 26.92
N LYS A 441 -14.31 0.00 27.29
CA LYS A 441 -13.45 -1.19 27.19
C LYS A 441 -14.27 -2.42 26.84
N LEU A 442 -13.68 -3.33 26.08
CA LEU A 442 -14.16 -4.68 25.82
C LEU A 442 -13.07 -5.64 26.24
N ASP A 443 -13.36 -6.58 27.14
CA ASP A 443 -12.40 -7.58 27.65
C ASP A 443 -11.00 -7.00 28.00
N GLY A 444 -10.98 -5.80 28.59
CA GLY A 444 -9.74 -5.10 28.97
C GLY A 444 -9.09 -4.27 27.86
N VAL A 445 -9.50 -4.42 26.60
CA VAL A 445 -9.03 -3.62 25.46
C VAL A 445 -9.81 -2.31 25.39
N SER A 446 -9.10 -1.19 25.27
CA SER A 446 -9.73 0.13 25.14
C SER A 446 -10.50 0.27 23.84
N VAL A 447 -11.65 0.92 23.93
CA VAL A 447 -12.50 1.28 22.78
C VAL A 447 -12.42 2.78 22.56
N ARG A 448 -12.38 3.19 21.29
CA ARG A 448 -12.45 4.59 20.87
C ARG A 448 -13.49 4.75 19.79
N VAL A 449 -14.37 5.73 19.98
CA VAL A 449 -15.42 6.06 19.02
C VAL A 449 -14.91 7.12 18.04
N LEU A 450 -15.10 6.87 16.74
CA LEU A 450 -14.78 7.79 15.66
C LEU A 450 -16.05 8.10 14.86
N VAL A 451 -16.33 9.37 14.61
CA VAL A 451 -17.43 9.77 13.71
C VAL A 451 -16.86 9.80 12.30
N THR A 452 -17.32 8.88 11.45
CA THR A 452 -16.79 8.62 10.11
C THR A 452 -17.69 9.14 9.00
N GLY A 453 -18.99 9.32 9.27
CA GLY A 453 -20.00 9.32 8.22
C GLY A 453 -20.33 7.89 7.77
N SER A 454 -21.35 7.77 6.93
CA SER A 454 -21.67 6.55 6.20
C SER A 454 -20.50 6.17 5.28
N PHE A 455 -20.33 4.87 5.05
CA PHE A 455 -19.38 4.35 4.09
C PHE A 455 -20.10 3.96 2.81
N GLU A 456 -19.58 4.40 1.67
CA GLU A 456 -20.20 4.22 0.37
C GLU A 456 -19.17 3.66 -0.61
N ALA A 457 -19.61 2.74 -1.47
CA ALA A 457 -18.91 2.43 -2.71
C ALA A 457 -19.07 3.61 -3.68
N PHE A 458 -18.01 3.90 -4.43
CA PHE A 458 -17.79 5.19 -5.10
C PHE A 458 -17.83 5.12 -6.61
#